data_AF-A0A8X6X3C1-F1
#
_entry.id   AF-A0A8X6X3C1-F1
#
_cell.length_a   1.000
_cell.length_b   1.000
_cell.length_c   1.000
_cell.angle_alpha   90.00
_cell.angle_beta   90.00
_cell.angle_gamma   90.00
#
_symmetry.space_group_name_H-M   'P 1'
#
loop_
_entity.id
_entity.type
_entity.pdbx_description
1 polymer ?
#
loop_
_entity_poly.entity_id
_entity_poly.type
_entity_poly.pdbx_seq_one_letter_code
_entity_poly.pdbx_strand_id
1 'polypeptide(L)'
;MTLNVIFKVFLLVALSAVVYASHHQHHEHHHPQPYKFGYEIKDHHGSQHRHEHGDGHGHVQGSYGFTDHRGHSGKFLRGATKDSEPP
;
A
#
# COMPACT_ATOMS: atom_id res chain seq x y z
N MET A 1 54.82 -22.53 -6.05
CA MET A 1 54.16 -21.60 -5.11
C MET A 1 53.21 -20.61 -5.79
N THR A 2 53.40 -20.28 -7.06
CA THR A 2 52.62 -19.25 -7.80
C THR A 2 51.25 -19.72 -8.29
N LEU A 3 51.11 -20.96 -8.75
CA LEU A 3 49.86 -21.46 -9.35
C LEU A 3 48.69 -21.51 -8.35
N ASN A 4 48.94 -22.00 -7.13
CA ASN A 4 47.93 -22.03 -6.07
C ASN A 4 47.52 -20.63 -5.59
N VAL A 5 48.40 -19.65 -5.71
CA VAL A 5 48.10 -18.26 -5.35
C VAL A 5 47.24 -17.61 -6.43
N ILE A 6 47.59 -17.80 -7.69
CA ILE A 6 46.80 -17.29 -8.84
C ILE A 6 45.39 -17.87 -8.83
N PHE A 7 45.26 -19.18 -8.56
CA PHE A 7 43.96 -19.84 -8.45
C PHE A 7 43.10 -19.26 -7.31
N LYS A 8 43.70 -18.99 -6.15
CA LYS A 8 43.01 -18.35 -5.01
C LYS A 8 42.57 -16.92 -5.32
N VAL A 9 43.41 -16.13 -6.00
CA VAL A 9 43.06 -14.76 -6.40
C VAL A 9 41.91 -14.75 -7.40
N PHE A 10 41.92 -15.65 -8.38
CA PHE A 10 40.80 -15.81 -9.31
C PHE A 10 39.50 -16.18 -8.60
N LEU A 11 39.60 -17.08 -7.62
CA LEU A 11 38.45 -17.53 -6.83
C LEU A 11 37.88 -16.39 -5.97
N LEU A 12 38.74 -15.55 -5.38
CA LEU A 12 38.33 -14.35 -4.63
C LEU A 12 37.63 -13.31 -5.53
N VAL A 13 38.16 -13.04 -6.72
CA VAL A 13 37.57 -12.08 -7.65
C VAL A 13 36.22 -12.58 -8.17
N ALA A 14 36.13 -13.85 -8.55
CA ALA A 14 34.88 -14.45 -9.00
C ALA A 14 33.79 -14.40 -7.91
N LEU A 15 34.14 -14.71 -6.66
CA LEU A 15 33.22 -14.60 -5.52
C LEU A 15 32.75 -13.16 -5.30
N SER A 16 33.67 -12.19 -5.36
CA SER A 16 33.29 -10.77 -5.20
C SER A 16 32.31 -10.30 -6.28
N ALA A 17 32.52 -10.69 -7.55
CA ALA A 17 31.63 -10.35 -8.65
C ALA A 17 30.22 -10.95 -8.49
N VAL A 18 30.13 -12.19 -7.98
CA VAL A 18 28.83 -12.82 -7.66
C VAL A 18 28.10 -12.06 -6.56
N VAL A 19 28.80 -11.63 -5.51
CA VAL A 19 28.23 -10.82 -4.41
C VAL A 19 27.72 -9.47 -4.89
N TYR A 20 28.47 -8.78 -5.75
CA TYR A 20 28.02 -7.51 -6.34
C TYR A 20 26.83 -7.68 -7.27
N ALA A 21 26.78 -8.74 -8.08
CA ALA A 21 25.67 -9.02 -8.98
C ALA A 21 24.39 -9.43 -8.22
N SER A 22 24.53 -10.05 -7.05
CA SER A 22 23.39 -10.45 -6.20
C SER A 22 22.89 -9.33 -5.28
N HIS A 23 23.46 -8.12 -5.35
CA HIS A 23 22.93 -6.93 -4.70
C HIS A 23 21.69 -6.37 -5.44
N HIS A 24 20.68 -7.22 -5.64
CA HIS A 24 19.36 -6.78 -6.05
C HIS A 24 18.74 -5.98 -4.89
N GLN A 25 18.49 -4.69 -5.14
CA GLN A 25 17.76 -3.82 -4.24
C GLN A 25 16.38 -4.47 -3.98
N HIS A 26 16.16 -4.92 -2.74
CA HIS A 26 14.82 -5.29 -2.29
C HIS A 26 13.99 -4.01 -2.19
N HIS A 27 13.34 -3.64 -3.30
CA HIS A 27 12.18 -2.76 -3.23
C HIS A 27 11.10 -3.54 -2.49
N GLU A 28 10.91 -3.22 -1.21
CA GLU A 28 9.75 -3.75 -0.49
C GLU A 28 8.50 -3.20 -1.15
N HIS A 29 7.85 -4.04 -1.96
CA HIS A 29 6.49 -3.81 -2.43
C HIS A 29 5.56 -3.90 -1.23
N HIS A 30 5.38 -2.78 -0.54
CA HIS A 30 4.36 -2.64 0.50
C HIS A 30 3.00 -2.67 -0.17
N HIS A 31 2.41 -3.87 -0.28
CA HIS A 31 1.01 -4.00 -0.60
C HIS A 31 0.20 -3.27 0.48
N PRO A 32 -0.76 -2.40 0.10
CA PRO A 32 -1.59 -1.72 1.09
C PRO A 32 -2.32 -2.77 1.93
N GLN A 33 -2.31 -2.61 3.24
CA GLN A 33 -3.02 -3.54 4.11
C GLN A 33 -4.53 -3.28 4.04
N PRO A 34 -5.38 -4.32 4.11
CA PRO A 34 -6.81 -4.14 4.24
C PRO A 34 -7.13 -3.30 5.48
N TYR A 35 -8.07 -2.38 5.34
CA TYR A 35 -8.53 -1.54 6.44
C TYR A 35 -10.04 -1.39 6.39
N LYS A 36 -10.64 -1.11 7.55
CA LYS A 36 -12.04 -0.77 7.66
C LYS A 36 -12.21 0.20 8.82
N PHE A 37 -12.83 1.33 8.57
CA PHE A 37 -13.18 2.29 9.60
C PHE A 37 -14.57 2.87 9.35
N GLY A 38 -15.18 3.35 10.42
CA GLY A 38 -16.40 4.11 10.32
C GLY A 38 -16.74 4.78 11.62
N TYR A 39 -17.44 5.91 11.51
CA TYR A 39 -17.92 6.68 12.65
C TYR A 39 -19.27 7.31 12.32
N GLU A 40 -20.03 7.56 13.38
CA GLU A 40 -21.29 8.27 13.34
C GLU A 40 -21.22 9.41 14.36
N ILE A 41 -21.61 10.60 13.93
CA ILE A 41 -21.67 11.81 14.74
C ILE A 41 -23.13 12.20 14.80
N LYS A 42 -23.66 12.35 16.00
CA LYS A 42 -25.03 12.83 16.26
C LYS A 42 -24.92 14.08 17.12
N ASP A 43 -25.46 15.17 16.63
CA ASP A 43 -25.53 16.43 17.35
C ASP A 43 -26.96 17.01 17.31
N HIS A 44 -27.17 18.14 17.97
CA HIS A 44 -28.47 18.82 17.96
C HIS A 44 -28.83 19.44 16.60
N HIS A 45 -27.85 19.57 15.70
CA HIS A 45 -27.99 20.18 14.38
C HIS A 45 -28.12 19.15 13.24
N GLY A 46 -27.99 17.86 13.54
CA GLY A 46 -28.01 16.82 12.53
C GLY A 46 -27.29 15.52 12.92
N SER A 47 -27.13 14.66 11.92
CA SER A 47 -26.31 13.45 12.00
C SER A 47 -25.36 13.38 10.83
N GLN A 48 -24.18 12.82 11.03
CA GLN A 48 -23.21 12.54 9.98
C GLN A 48 -22.68 11.12 10.17
N HIS A 49 -22.48 10.39 9.08
CA HIS A 49 -21.87 9.08 9.13
C HIS A 49 -20.86 8.90 8.00
N ARG A 50 -19.75 8.25 8.31
CA ARG A 50 -18.72 7.86 7.35
C ARG A 50 -18.33 6.43 7.59
N HIS A 51 -18.30 5.64 6.54
CA HIS A 51 -17.82 4.26 6.56
C HIS A 51 -16.96 4.03 5.32
N GLU A 52 -15.78 3.48 5.49
CA GLU A 52 -14.88 3.15 4.39
C GLU A 52 -14.08 1.89 4.70
N HIS A 53 -13.83 1.08 3.67
CA HIS A 53 -12.94 -0.05 3.76
C HIS A 53 -12.16 -0.23 2.47
N GLY A 54 -10.93 -0.72 2.60
CA GLY A 54 -10.09 -1.14 1.50
C GLY A 54 -9.69 -2.59 1.67
N ASP A 55 -9.61 -3.32 0.56
CA ASP A 55 -9.27 -4.76 0.54
C ASP A 55 -7.77 -5.03 0.45
N GLY A 56 -6.94 -3.99 0.45
CA GLY A 56 -5.49 -4.08 0.31
C GLY A 56 -5.00 -4.42 -1.11
N HIS A 57 -5.91 -4.60 -2.06
CA HIS A 57 -5.64 -4.87 -3.47
C HIS A 57 -5.90 -3.64 -4.35
N GLY A 58 -6.03 -2.47 -3.72
CA GLY A 58 -6.31 -1.22 -4.40
C GLY A 58 -7.80 -0.93 -4.58
N HIS A 59 -8.69 -1.78 -4.09
CA HIS A 59 -10.12 -1.51 -4.09
C HIS A 59 -10.51 -0.80 -2.80
N VAL A 60 -11.18 0.35 -2.90
CA VAL A 60 -11.73 1.10 -1.77
C VAL A 60 -13.21 1.34 -1.98
N GLN A 61 -14.00 1.02 -0.98
CA GLN A 61 -15.45 1.21 -0.96
C GLN A 61 -15.90 1.90 0.31
N GLY A 62 -16.83 2.84 0.18
CA GLY A 62 -17.33 3.59 1.32
C GLY A 62 -18.69 4.22 1.10
N SER A 63 -19.28 4.65 2.20
CA SER A 63 -20.49 5.44 2.22
C SER A 63 -20.34 6.61 3.18
N TYR A 64 -20.86 7.74 2.73
CA TYR A 64 -20.83 9.01 3.41
C TYR A 64 -22.26 9.50 3.47
N GLY A 65 -22.65 10.14 4.56
CA GLY A 65 -23.96 10.77 4.61
C GLY A 65 -24.10 11.74 5.75
N PHE A 66 -25.08 12.61 5.61
CA PHE A 66 -25.45 13.58 6.62
C PHE A 66 -26.96 13.82 6.59
N THR A 67 -27.50 14.28 7.72
CA THR A 67 -28.86 14.79 7.88
C THR A 67 -28.78 16.10 8.64
N ASP A 68 -29.45 17.15 8.17
CA ASP A 68 -29.57 18.44 8.87
C ASP A 68 -30.78 18.45 9.83
N HIS A 69 -30.84 19.44 10.71
CA HIS A 69 -31.95 19.65 11.65
C HIS A 69 -33.30 19.95 10.98
N ARG A 70 -33.32 20.24 9.67
CA ARG A 70 -34.53 20.46 8.88
C ARG A 70 -34.99 19.17 8.18
N GLY A 71 -34.26 18.07 8.36
CA GLY A 71 -34.55 16.77 7.76
C GLY A 71 -33.99 16.58 6.35
N HIS A 72 -33.23 17.53 5.80
CA HIS A 72 -32.52 17.31 4.55
C HIS A 72 -31.37 16.36 4.77
N SER A 73 -31.28 15.34 3.93
CA SER A 73 -30.20 14.36 4.00
C SER A 73 -29.56 14.14 2.65
N GLY A 74 -28.27 13.80 2.68
CA GLY A 74 -27.49 13.43 1.52
C GLY A 74 -26.71 12.16 1.83
N LYS A 75 -26.65 11.25 0.85
CA LYS A 75 -25.83 10.03 0.91
C LYS A 75 -24.98 9.93 -0.34
N PHE A 76 -23.69 9.69 -0.16
CA PHE A 76 -22.73 9.50 -1.23
C PHE A 76 -22.04 8.13 -1.09
N LEU A 77 -21.88 7.42 -2.20
CA LEU A 77 -21.18 6.15 -2.26
C LEU A 77 -19.83 6.37 -2.95
N ARG A 78 -18.76 5.80 -2.38
CA ARG A 78 -17.43 5.79 -2.96
C ARG A 78 -17.09 4.37 -3.39
N GLY A 79 -16.68 4.20 -4.64
CA GLY A 79 -16.06 2.98 -5.16
C GLY A 79 -14.90 3.40 -6.07
N ALA A 80 -13.69 2.96 -5.76
CA ALA A 80 -12.50 3.25 -6.56
C ALA A 80 -11.58 2.02 -6.60
N THR A 81 -11.05 1.70 -7.77
CA THR A 81 -10.00 0.69 -7.99
C THR A 81 -8.72 1.38 -8.45
N LYS A 82 -7.57 0.96 -7.93
CA LYS A 82 -6.24 1.57 -8.17
C LYS A 82 -5.64 1.13 -9.51
N ASP A 83 -6.43 1.10 -10.58
CA ASP A 83 -6.05 0.44 -11.85
C ASP A 83 -5.30 1.35 -12.84
N SER A 84 -4.69 2.47 -12.39
CA SER A 84 -4.10 3.44 -13.32
C SER A 84 -2.95 4.26 -12.75
N GLU A 85 -1.83 3.62 -12.38
CA GLU A 85 -0.54 4.31 -12.22
C GLU A 85 0.48 3.63 -13.16
N PRO A 86 0.93 4.30 -14.24
CA PRO A 86 1.88 3.71 -15.19
C PRO A 86 3.27 3.54 -14.55
N PRO A 87 4.06 2.55 -15.03
CA PRO A 87 5.37 2.20 -14.49
C PRO A 87 6.42 3.30 -14.65
#